data_AF-A0A7S0VW03-F1
#
_entry.id   AF-A0A7S0VW03-F1
#
_cell.length_a   1.000
_cell.length_b   1.000
_cell.length_c   1.000
_cell.angle_alpha   90.00
_cell.angle_beta   90.00
_cell.angle_gamma   90.00
#
_symmetry.space_group_name_H-M   'P 1'
#
loop_
_entity.id
_entity.type
_entity.pdbx_description
1 polymer ?
#
loop_
_entity_poly.entity_id
_entity_poly.type
_entity_poly.pdbx_seq_one_letter_code
_entity_poly.pdbx_strand_id
1 'polypeptide(L)'
;MASEQLARWFAEHPSAPRAGRILEAPMSFVAPRFLGGLLFAYALFEANRSIFWKPPHTFDAEFQAEVAKIGSVAQRMNGSPVYLNPFRNRIPGGIVGPEDVAKALEA
;
A
#
# COMPACT_ATOMS: atom_id res chain seq x y z
N MET A 1 28.82 -43.70 -14.42
CA MET A 1 28.39 -44.17 -13.09
C MET A 1 27.84 -43.05 -12.22
N ALA A 2 28.58 -41.96 -11.95
CA ALA A 2 28.06 -40.85 -11.13
C ALA A 2 26.81 -40.15 -11.72
N SER A 3 26.74 -39.99 -13.05
CA SER A 3 25.60 -39.37 -13.75
C SER A 3 24.29 -40.18 -13.64
N GLU A 4 24.38 -41.51 -13.70
CA GLU A 4 23.20 -42.40 -13.59
C GLU A 4 22.67 -42.49 -12.16
N GLN A 5 23.57 -42.49 -11.16
CA GLN A 5 23.18 -42.41 -9.75
C GLN A 5 22.50 -41.08 -9.43
N LEU A 6 23.03 -39.97 -9.97
CA LEU A 6 22.38 -38.66 -9.89
C LEU A 6 20.98 -38.67 -10.53
N ALA A 7 20.84 -39.26 -11.73
CA ALA A 7 19.55 -39.34 -12.41
C ALA A 7 18.51 -40.16 -11.62
N ARG A 8 18.90 -41.29 -11.02
CA ARG A 8 18.01 -42.07 -10.13
C ARG A 8 17.64 -41.29 -8.88
N TRP A 9 18.62 -40.66 -8.23
CA TRP A 9 18.38 -39.85 -7.04
C TRP A 9 17.44 -38.66 -7.32
N PHE A 10 17.58 -38.01 -8.48
CA PHE A 10 16.67 -36.95 -8.91
C PHE A 10 15.25 -37.44 -9.23
N ALA A 11 15.10 -38.66 -9.74
CA ALA A 11 13.79 -39.27 -9.94
C ALA A 11 13.08 -39.59 -8.62
N GLU A 12 13.84 -39.98 -7.60
CA GLU A 12 13.34 -40.24 -6.24
C GLU A 12 13.06 -38.96 -5.44
N HIS A 13 13.75 -37.85 -5.76
CA HIS A 13 13.67 -36.58 -5.01
C HIS A 13 13.30 -35.41 -5.93
N PRO A 14 12.06 -35.35 -6.44
CA PRO A 14 11.63 -34.36 -7.43
C PRO A 14 11.59 -32.91 -6.90
N SER A 15 11.63 -32.74 -5.57
CA SER A 15 11.65 -31.44 -4.91
C SER A 15 13.07 -30.94 -4.59
N ALA A 16 14.12 -31.72 -4.86
CA ALA A 16 15.49 -31.29 -4.58
C ALA A 16 16.00 -30.29 -5.65
N PRO A 17 16.69 -29.20 -5.26
CA PRO A 17 17.24 -28.24 -6.20
C PRO A 17 18.41 -28.87 -6.97
N ARG A 18 18.39 -28.75 -8.30
CA ARG A 18 19.49 -29.20 -9.16
C ARG A 18 20.63 -28.19 -9.09
N ALA A 19 21.84 -28.63 -8.74
CA ALA A 19 22.98 -27.74 -8.57
C ALA A 19 23.32 -26.98 -9.87
N GLY A 20 23.44 -25.65 -9.79
CA GLY A 20 24.00 -24.82 -10.87
C GLY A 20 23.02 -23.97 -11.68
N ARG A 21 21.70 -24.05 -11.46
CA ARG A 21 20.71 -23.22 -12.20
C ARG A 21 19.61 -22.70 -11.27
N ILE A 22 19.75 -21.45 -10.82
CA ILE A 22 18.82 -20.77 -9.87
C ILE A 22 17.38 -20.73 -10.41
N LEU A 23 17.20 -20.70 -11.73
CA LEU A 23 15.89 -20.64 -12.39
C LEU A 23 15.21 -22.00 -12.61
N GLU A 24 15.85 -23.13 -12.26
CA GLU A 24 15.29 -24.48 -12.41
C GLU A 24 14.79 -25.08 -11.08
N ALA A 25 14.81 -24.31 -9.99
CA ALA A 25 14.31 -24.79 -8.71
C ALA A 25 12.79 -25.04 -8.80
N PRO A 26 12.32 -26.25 -8.46
CA PRO A 26 10.89 -26.55 -8.51
C PRO A 26 10.12 -25.66 -7.53
N MET A 27 8.96 -25.16 -7.93
CA MET A 27 8.13 -24.28 -7.09
C MET A 27 7.75 -24.93 -5.75
N SER A 28 7.61 -26.26 -5.71
CA SER A 28 7.38 -27.01 -4.47
C SER A 28 8.50 -26.86 -3.43
N PHE A 29 9.72 -26.52 -3.87
CA PHE A 29 10.86 -26.24 -2.99
C PHE A 29 10.92 -24.76 -2.59
N VAL A 30 10.67 -23.85 -3.54
CA VAL A 30 10.82 -22.40 -3.33
C VAL A 30 9.61 -21.81 -2.59
N ALA A 31 8.39 -22.18 -3.00
CA ALA A 31 7.15 -21.63 -2.46
C ALA A 31 7.02 -21.75 -0.94
N PRO A 32 7.26 -22.91 -0.28
CA PRO A 32 7.12 -23.00 1.18
C PRO A 32 8.13 -22.11 1.92
N ARG A 33 9.34 -21.93 1.38
CA ARG A 33 10.35 -21.04 1.99
C ARG A 33 9.98 -19.57 1.82
N PHE A 34 9.49 -19.21 0.64
CA PHE A 34 9.01 -17.86 0.38
C PHE A 34 7.81 -17.52 1.25
N LEU A 35 6.82 -18.40 1.31
CA LEU A 35 5.65 -18.24 2.17
C LEU A 35 6.04 -18.20 3.65
N GLY A 36 6.96 -19.06 4.09
CA GLY A 36 7.50 -19.03 5.44
C GLY A 36 8.17 -17.70 5.77
N GLY A 37 9.00 -17.17 4.86
CA GLY A 37 9.63 -15.87 5.01
C GLY A 37 8.63 -14.71 5.06
N LEU A 38 7.59 -14.75 4.21
CA LEU A 38 6.55 -13.72 4.16
C LEU A 38 5.68 -13.73 5.42
N LEU A 39 5.30 -14.91 5.92
CA LEU A 39 4.57 -15.06 7.16
C LEU A 39 5.40 -14.59 8.37
N PHE A 40 6.69 -14.92 8.39
CA PHE A 40 7.60 -14.46 9.44
C PHE A 40 7.75 -12.94 9.42
N ALA A 41 7.95 -12.34 8.24
CA ALA A 41 8.01 -10.89 8.09
C ALA A 41 6.71 -10.20 8.54
N TYR A 42 5.55 -10.78 8.21
CA TYR A 42 4.25 -10.28 8.66
C TYR A 42 4.11 -10.35 10.18
N ALA A 43 4.52 -11.47 10.80
CA ALA A 43 4.50 -11.62 12.25
C ALA A 43 5.39 -10.58 12.95
N LEU A 44 6.59 -10.33 12.41
CA LEU A 44 7.48 -9.28 12.92
C LEU A 44 6.89 -7.88 12.73
N PHE A 45 6.22 -7.62 11.61
CA PHE A 45 5.55 -6.35 11.37
C PHE A 45 4.44 -6.09 12.40
N GLU A 46 3.57 -7.07 12.65
CA GLU A 46 2.51 -6.94 13.67
C GLU A 46 3.09 -6.82 15.09
N ALA A 47 4.15 -7.57 15.42
CA ALA A 47 4.84 -7.45 16.70
C ALA A 47 5.47 -6.04 16.87
N ASN A 48 6.08 -5.50 15.82
CA ASN A 48 6.61 -4.14 15.84
C ASN A 48 5.49 -3.10 16.01
N ARG A 49 4.36 -3.31 15.35
CA ARG A 49 3.18 -2.44 15.45
C ARG A 49 2.58 -2.44 16.85
N SER A 50 2.57 -3.58 17.55
CA SER A 50 2.00 -3.66 18.90
C SER A 50 2.94 -3.12 19.98
N ILE A 51 4.26 -3.26 19.82
CA ILE A 51 5.24 -2.91 20.86
C ILE A 51 5.73 -1.47 20.71
N PHE A 52 6.05 -1.03 19.49
CA PHE A 52 6.77 0.22 19.27
C PHE A 52 5.93 1.30 18.60
N TRP A 53 4.84 0.93 17.93
CA TRP A 53 4.04 1.90 17.19
C TRP A 53 2.96 2.53 18.06
N LYS A 54 3.05 3.85 18.23
CA LYS A 54 1.95 4.68 18.70
C LYS A 54 1.41 5.46 17.50
N PRO A 55 0.16 5.22 17.07
CA PRO A 55 -0.39 5.96 15.94
C PRO A 55 -0.46 7.45 16.29
N PRO A 56 -0.14 8.35 15.34
CA PRO A 56 -0.33 9.77 15.58
C PRO A 56 -1.82 10.11 15.62
N HIS A 57 -2.17 11.20 16.32
CA HIS A 57 -3.55 11.69 16.48
C HIS A 57 -4.30 11.93 15.17
N THR A 58 -3.58 12.08 14.06
CA THR A 58 -4.17 12.20 12.72
C THR A 58 -4.89 10.94 12.26
N PHE A 59 -4.67 9.78 12.88
CA PHE A 59 -5.40 8.54 12.61
C PHE A 59 -6.67 8.37 13.46
N ASP A 60 -6.92 9.27 14.41
CA ASP A 60 -8.10 9.20 15.25
C ASP A 60 -9.37 9.39 14.39
N ALA A 61 -10.41 8.61 14.68
CA ALA A 61 -11.66 8.65 13.91
C ALA A 61 -12.32 10.04 13.94
N GLU A 62 -12.17 10.75 15.07
CA GLU A 62 -12.65 12.13 15.22
C GLU A 62 -11.91 13.08 14.27
N PHE A 63 -10.58 13.00 14.21
CA PHE A 63 -9.78 13.81 13.30
C PHE A 63 -10.13 13.52 11.84
N GLN A 64 -10.27 12.25 11.48
CA GLN A 64 -10.68 11.84 10.13
C GLN A 64 -12.10 12.34 9.80
N ALA A 65 -13.02 12.32 10.76
CA ALA A 65 -14.36 12.86 10.60
C ALA A 65 -14.35 14.39 10.43
N GLU A 66 -13.49 15.11 11.13
CA GLU A 66 -13.32 16.56 10.94
C GLU A 66 -12.72 16.89 9.58
N VAL A 67 -11.68 16.16 9.14
CA VAL A 67 -11.12 16.30 7.80
C VAL A 67 -12.19 16.04 6.73
N ALA A 68 -13.03 15.03 6.93
CA ALA A 68 -14.15 14.74 6.04
C ALA A 68 -15.22 15.86 6.03
N LYS A 69 -15.49 16.51 7.17
CA LYS A 69 -16.41 17.67 7.27
C LYS A 69 -15.86 18.90 6.56
N ILE A 70 -14.55 19.18 6.69
CA ILE A 70 -13.87 20.27 5.98
C ILE A 70 -13.92 20.02 4.47
N GLY A 71 -13.87 18.75 4.07
CA GLY A 71 -14.09 18.34 2.69
C GLY A 71 -13.04 18.91 1.74
N SER A 72 -13.42 19.12 0.49
CA SER A 72 -12.53 19.73 -0.52
C SER A 72 -12.40 21.25 -0.37
N VAL A 73 -12.69 21.84 0.79
CA VAL A 73 -12.63 23.29 1.00
C VAL A 73 -11.73 23.58 2.20
N ALA A 74 -10.61 24.27 1.98
CA ALA A 74 -9.77 24.76 3.05
C ALA A 74 -10.32 26.08 3.59
N GLN A 75 -10.51 26.14 4.90
CA GLN A 75 -10.69 27.40 5.60
C GLN A 75 -9.35 28.15 5.67
N ARG A 76 -9.39 29.46 5.42
CA ARG A 76 -8.21 30.33 5.50
C ARG A 76 -8.35 31.21 6.73
N MET A 77 -7.23 31.46 7.42
CA MET A 77 -7.21 32.39 8.57
C MET A 77 -7.61 33.82 8.17
N ASN A 78 -7.30 34.22 6.94
CA ASN A 78 -7.67 35.52 6.41
C ASN A 78 -8.08 35.35 4.94
N GLY A 79 -9.36 35.63 4.65
CA GLY A 79 -9.97 35.45 3.33
C GLY A 79 -11.01 34.34 3.28
N SER A 80 -11.75 34.30 2.17
CA SER A 80 -12.82 33.33 1.95
C SER A 80 -12.28 31.89 1.83
N PRO A 81 -13.11 30.87 2.14
CA PRO A 81 -12.73 29.47 1.99
C PRO A 81 -12.42 29.13 0.53
N VAL A 82 -11.42 28.28 0.28
CA VAL A 82 -11.02 27.92 -1.09
C VAL A 82 -10.97 26.44 -1.28
N TYR A 83 -11.32 25.99 -2.49
CA TYR A 83 -11.25 24.59 -2.81
C TYR A 83 -9.81 24.04 -2.75
N LEU A 84 -9.64 22.93 -2.04
CA LEU A 84 -8.45 22.10 -2.03
C LEU A 84 -8.33 21.32 -3.34
N ASN A 85 -7.11 21.20 -3.86
CA ASN A 85 -6.77 20.42 -5.05
C ASN A 85 -7.68 20.68 -6.28
N PRO A 86 -7.79 21.94 -6.75
CA PRO A 86 -8.73 22.32 -7.79
C PRO A 86 -8.53 21.55 -9.11
N PHE A 87 -7.28 21.22 -9.48
CA PHE A 87 -6.99 20.44 -10.68
C PHE A 87 -7.53 19.00 -10.61
N ARG A 88 -7.33 18.32 -9.48
CA ARG A 88 -7.80 16.94 -9.28
C ARG A 88 -9.33 16.88 -9.25
N ASN A 89 -9.95 17.94 -8.72
CA ASN A 89 -11.39 18.07 -8.59
C ASN A 89 -12.06 18.73 -9.82
N ARG A 90 -11.29 19.03 -10.88
CA ARG A 90 -11.76 19.64 -12.14
C ARG A 90 -12.58 20.91 -11.92
N ILE A 91 -12.19 21.72 -10.93
CA ILE A 91 -12.86 22.97 -10.62
C ILE A 91 -12.43 24.02 -11.65
N PRO A 92 -13.36 24.70 -12.33
CA PRO A 92 -13.04 25.73 -13.31
C PRO A 92 -12.20 26.85 -12.67
N GLY A 93 -11.22 27.39 -13.41
CA GLY A 93 -10.30 28.41 -12.88
C GLY A 93 -10.97 29.73 -12.44
N GLY A 94 -12.23 29.96 -12.82
CA GLY A 94 -13.03 31.10 -12.37
C GLY A 94 -13.75 30.90 -11.03
N ILE A 95 -13.71 29.68 -10.46
CA ILE A 95 -14.35 29.34 -9.19
C ILE A 95 -13.25 29.01 -8.19
N VAL A 96 -12.97 29.93 -7.27
CA VAL A 96 -11.89 29.80 -6.30
C VAL A 96 -12.45 29.29 -4.97
N GLY A 97 -13.63 29.74 -4.59
CA GLY A 97 -14.33 29.30 -3.38
C GLY A 97 -15.80 28.94 -3.59
N PRO A 98 -16.47 28.36 -2.59
CA PRO A 98 -17.91 28.06 -2.64
C PRO A 98 -18.78 29.29 -2.95
N GLU A 99 -18.35 30.47 -2.50
CA GLU A 99 -19.02 31.75 -2.77
C GLU A 99 -19.05 32.15 -4.24
N ASP A 100 -18.08 31.69 -5.04
CA ASP A 100 -18.03 31.97 -6.47
C ASP A 100 -19.03 31.11 -7.25
N VAL A 101 -19.44 29.96 -6.70
CA VAL A 101 -20.46 29.10 -7.31
C VAL A 101 -21.82 29.78 -7.33
N ALA A 102 -22.19 30.46 -6.23
CA ALA A 102 -23.45 31.21 -6.17
C ALA A 102 -23.47 32.33 -7.23
N LYS A 103 -22.37 33.09 -7.35
CA LYS A 103 -22.24 34.14 -8.36
C LYS A 103 -22.25 33.60 -9.80
N ALA A 104 -21.65 32.43 -10.03
CA ALA A 104 -21.62 31.80 -11.35
C ALA A 104 -22.98 31.21 -11.78
N LEU A 105 -23.89 30.92 -10.84
CA LEU A 105 -25.24 30.45 -11.13
C LEU A 105 -26.25 31.58 -11.36
N GLU A 106 -25.94 32.79 -10.87
CA GLU A 106 -26.75 33.99 -11.07
C GLU A 106 -26.44 34.73 -12.38
N ALA A 107 -25.34 34.39 -13.05
CA ALA A 107 -24.89 34.96 -14.33
C ALA A 107 -25.32 34.11 -15.53
#